data_AF-A0A385NA06-F1
#
_entry.id   AF-A0A385NA06-F1
#
_cell.length_a   1.000
_cell.length_b   1.000
_cell.length_c   1.000
_cell.angle_alpha   90.00
_cell.angle_beta   90.00
_cell.angle_gamma   90.00
#
_symmetry.space_group_name_H-M   'P 1'
#
loop_
_entity.id
_entity.type
_entity.pdbx_description
1 polymer ?
#
loop_
_entity_poly.entity_id
_entity_poly.type
_entity_poly.pdbx_seq_one_letter_code
_entity_poly.pdbx_strand_id
1 'polypeptide(L)'
;MAQHQVDQFKTGIWSVKELLLILDQLRIPDYQRPYKWTEKNLNALVNDIQEHKDKSAYRLGTIVLHRDKNNTSLKNINIVDGQQRTLTLILLVWAVIQKQELDLEREDLKTVLNEISNQINVFMDVQEFNSDISHYNIYQNFNAAKRIVSVNFSEQDIDFLLNNCQVAVFILDDISEAFQFFDSQNARGRDLEPHDLLKAYHLREFFAQEQHLKAQTVAHWESLDSAHLAKLFSNYLFRIRLWSRGKSARFFNKDHVHVFKGIHLGQSDHHPYLEPLRIAHYFIDDYNAQYQRQIDRQEMSFPFQLDQMIINGRRFFEMVEHYEKQISKVVDHQEQSEKVYIFGAALQDRANRIIKILNSYDARNRDGDRYVRTLFDSALIFYIDKFATDRLSEAIEKIFIWAYRCRISQYSVQLATIDNYVLEKNIFSLLKYAQSPSELIGWSLPIVDKQEGTKVEPLITLFKELNYL
;
A
#
# COMPACT_ATOMS: atom_id res chain seq x y z
N MET A 1 35.05 -19.08 20.77
CA MET A 1 34.05 -20.15 20.54
C MET A 1 32.66 -19.53 20.43
N ALA A 2 32.40 -18.76 19.38
CA ALA A 2 31.06 -18.31 19.01
C ALA A 2 30.69 -19.06 17.72
N GLN A 3 30.41 -20.34 17.87
CA GLN A 3 29.92 -21.19 16.79
C GLN A 3 28.41 -20.95 16.71
N HIS A 4 27.92 -20.55 15.54
CA HIS A 4 26.58 -20.03 15.24
C HIS A 4 25.44 -20.70 16.03
N GLN A 5 24.85 -19.99 17.00
CA GLN A 5 23.62 -20.42 17.70
C GLN A 5 22.43 -20.62 16.73
N VAL A 6 22.47 -19.98 15.56
CA VAL A 6 21.46 -20.06 14.49
C VAL A 6 21.28 -21.46 13.89
N ASP A 7 22.31 -22.30 13.88
CA ASP A 7 22.23 -23.66 13.32
C ASP A 7 21.54 -24.66 14.27
N GLN A 8 21.32 -24.28 15.54
CA GLN A 8 20.51 -25.06 16.49
C GLN A 8 19.02 -24.69 16.47
N PHE A 9 18.66 -23.55 15.89
CA PHE A 9 17.29 -23.05 15.88
C PHE A 9 16.51 -23.58 14.67
N LYS A 10 15.84 -24.72 14.85
CA LYS A 10 14.77 -25.18 13.96
C LYS A 10 13.52 -24.33 14.17
N THR A 11 12.71 -24.20 13.12
CA THR A 11 11.30 -23.79 13.17
C THR A 11 10.63 -24.40 14.40
N GLY A 12 10.01 -23.58 15.26
CA GLY A 12 9.59 -24.06 16.58
C GLY A 12 8.83 -23.08 17.43
N ILE A 13 8.61 -23.47 18.68
CA ILE A 13 7.95 -22.69 19.72
C ILE A 13 9.04 -22.11 20.60
N TRP A 14 9.14 -20.78 20.65
CA TRP A 14 10.15 -20.09 21.45
C TRP A 14 9.47 -19.24 22.51
N SER A 15 10.09 -19.14 23.68
CA SER A 15 9.73 -18.16 24.71
C SER A 15 10.12 -16.74 24.27
N VAL A 16 9.53 -15.72 24.91
CA VAL A 16 9.94 -14.32 24.69
C VAL A 16 11.41 -14.13 25.03
N LYS A 17 11.92 -14.78 26.08
CA LYS A 17 13.34 -14.81 26.42
C LYS A 17 14.20 -15.29 25.24
N GLU A 18 13.87 -16.44 24.66
CA GLU A 18 14.62 -17.00 23.52
C GLU A 18 14.60 -16.08 22.30
N LEU A 19 13.44 -15.47 22.00
CA LEU A 19 13.32 -14.48 20.92
C LEU A 19 14.20 -13.25 21.16
N LEU A 20 14.20 -12.69 22.37
CA LEU A 20 14.93 -11.47 22.68
C LEU A 20 16.45 -11.70 22.79
N LEU A 21 16.87 -12.92 23.13
CA LEU A 21 18.29 -13.28 23.22
C LEU A 21 18.99 -13.35 21.85
N ILE A 22 18.24 -13.47 20.75
CA ILE A 22 18.81 -13.50 19.39
C ILE A 22 18.71 -12.15 18.65
N LEU A 23 18.34 -11.07 19.35
CA LEU A 23 18.13 -9.77 18.71
C LEU A 23 19.38 -9.22 18.02
N ASP A 24 20.58 -9.58 18.48
CA ASP A 24 21.83 -9.23 17.81
C ASP A 24 21.96 -9.78 16.39
N GLN A 25 21.18 -10.80 16.03
CA GLN A 25 21.18 -11.44 14.71
C GLN A 25 19.99 -10.99 13.85
N LEU A 26 18.99 -10.35 14.46
CA LEU A 26 17.79 -9.89 13.78
C LEU A 26 17.99 -8.49 13.17
N ARG A 27 17.28 -8.24 12.07
CA ARG A 27 17.12 -6.93 11.44
C ARG A 27 15.68 -6.73 11.01
N ILE A 28 15.16 -5.52 11.13
CA ILE A 28 13.94 -5.09 10.40
C ILE A 28 14.38 -4.54 9.04
N PRO A 29 14.03 -5.21 7.93
CA PRO A 29 14.39 -4.73 6.59
C PRO A 29 13.72 -3.42 6.23
N ASP A 30 14.36 -2.63 5.39
CA ASP A 30 13.92 -1.28 5.03
C ASP A 30 12.59 -1.27 4.22
N TYR A 31 12.20 -2.41 3.66
CA TYR A 31 10.91 -2.60 2.97
C TYR A 31 9.74 -2.92 3.91
N GLN A 32 10.01 -3.07 5.21
CA GLN A 32 8.97 -3.29 6.21
C GLN A 32 8.27 -1.97 6.57
N ARG A 33 6.98 -2.09 6.89
CA ARG A 33 6.18 -0.91 7.21
C ARG A 33 6.64 -0.24 8.52
N PRO A 34 6.42 1.08 8.67
CA PRO A 34 6.64 1.79 9.93
C PRO A 34 5.97 1.12 11.14
N TYR A 35 6.49 1.36 12.34
CA TYR A 35 5.86 0.91 13.58
C TYR A 35 4.55 1.69 13.83
N LYS A 36 3.41 1.02 13.66
CA LYS A 36 2.05 1.61 13.69
C LYS A 36 1.23 1.17 14.92
N TRP A 37 1.73 0.24 15.73
CA TRP A 37 1.03 -0.13 16.97
C TRP A 37 1.01 1.06 17.94
N THR A 38 -0.15 1.28 18.54
CA THR A 38 -0.40 2.38 19.48
C THR A 38 -0.52 1.85 20.91
N GLU A 39 -0.71 2.75 21.88
CA GLU A 39 -0.93 2.38 23.28
C GLU A 39 -2.09 1.40 23.46
N LYS A 40 -3.11 1.46 22.59
CA LYS A 40 -4.21 0.47 22.58
C LYS A 40 -3.71 -0.96 22.32
N ASN A 41 -2.76 -1.13 21.40
CA ASN A 41 -2.19 -2.43 21.08
C ASN A 41 -1.29 -2.95 22.20
N LEU A 42 -0.49 -2.06 22.80
CA LEU A 42 0.31 -2.39 23.98
C LEU A 42 -0.58 -2.83 25.15
N ASN A 43 -1.64 -2.09 25.46
CA ASN A 43 -2.58 -2.43 26.52
C ASN A 43 -3.28 -3.76 26.25
N ALA A 44 -3.68 -4.04 25.00
CA ALA A 44 -4.24 -5.33 24.63
C ALA A 44 -3.24 -6.48 24.88
N LEU A 45 -1.98 -6.33 24.44
CA LEU A 45 -0.93 -7.33 24.68
C LEU A 45 -0.70 -7.57 26.17
N VAL A 46 -0.64 -6.52 26.98
CA VAL A 46 -0.43 -6.63 28.42
C VAL A 46 -1.64 -7.28 29.10
N ASN A 47 -2.87 -6.88 28.74
CA ASN A 47 -4.08 -7.47 29.29
C ASN A 47 -4.14 -8.97 28.96
N ASP A 48 -3.83 -9.35 27.72
CA ASP A 48 -3.76 -10.74 27.29
C ASP A 48 -2.76 -11.55 28.13
N ILE A 49 -1.56 -11.01 28.38
CA ILE A 49 -0.55 -11.63 29.25
C ILE A 49 -1.11 -11.82 30.66
N GLN A 50 -1.76 -10.80 31.21
CA GLN A 50 -2.29 -10.78 32.58
C GLN A 50 -3.45 -11.78 32.75
N GLU A 51 -4.37 -11.86 31.80
CA GLU A 51 -5.51 -12.81 31.80
C GLU A 51 -5.07 -14.27 31.69
N HIS A 52 -3.86 -14.53 31.19
CA HIS A 52 -3.36 -15.87 30.90
C HIS A 52 -2.25 -16.34 31.83
N LYS A 53 -1.92 -15.58 32.90
CA LYS A 53 -0.85 -15.89 33.86
C LYS A 53 -0.95 -17.26 34.51
N ASP A 54 -2.17 -17.74 34.74
CA ASP A 54 -2.41 -19.04 35.39
C ASP A 54 -2.19 -20.24 34.44
N LYS A 55 -1.96 -19.99 33.15
CA LYS A 55 -1.72 -21.05 32.16
C LYS A 55 -0.24 -21.42 32.10
N SER A 56 0.05 -22.68 31.76
CA SER A 56 1.44 -23.15 31.62
C SER A 56 2.23 -22.44 30.52
N ALA A 57 1.55 -21.97 29.47
CA ALA A 57 2.11 -21.13 28.42
C ALA A 57 1.03 -20.31 27.71
N TYR A 58 1.40 -19.13 27.22
CA TYR A 58 0.53 -18.27 26.41
C TYR A 58 1.14 -17.97 25.04
N ARG A 59 0.38 -18.18 23.96
CA ARG A 59 0.87 -18.03 22.58
C ARG A 59 0.57 -16.62 22.07
N LEU A 60 1.62 -15.81 21.91
CA LEU A 60 1.54 -14.42 21.43
C LEU A 60 1.37 -14.32 19.90
N GLY A 61 1.44 -15.44 19.19
CA GLY A 61 1.27 -15.53 17.73
C GLY A 61 2.51 -16.07 17.02
N THR A 62 2.65 -15.70 15.75
CA THR A 62 3.69 -16.22 14.85
C THR A 62 4.68 -15.11 14.47
N ILE A 63 5.96 -15.47 14.30
CA ILE A 63 7.04 -14.64 13.77
C ILE A 63 7.67 -15.40 12.60
N VAL A 64 7.80 -14.72 11.46
CA VAL A 64 8.41 -15.29 10.26
C VAL A 64 9.72 -14.55 10.01
N LEU A 65 10.80 -15.32 9.94
CA LEU A 65 12.17 -14.86 9.80
C LEU A 65 12.76 -15.41 8.50
N HIS A 66 13.51 -14.59 7.79
CA HIS A 66 14.25 -14.97 6.60
C HIS A 66 15.76 -14.90 6.88
N ARG A 67 16.45 -16.03 6.76
CA ARG A 67 17.91 -16.12 6.89
C ARG A 67 18.56 -15.90 5.53
N ASP A 68 19.24 -14.78 5.36
CA ASP A 68 20.02 -14.51 4.16
C ASP A 68 21.35 -15.25 4.19
N LYS A 69 21.40 -16.42 3.56
CA LYS A 69 22.62 -17.25 3.45
C LYS A 69 23.79 -16.56 2.77
N ASN A 70 23.52 -15.56 1.93
CA ASN A 70 24.57 -14.84 1.20
C ASN A 70 25.15 -13.69 2.03
N ASN A 71 24.54 -13.36 3.16
CA ASN A 71 24.99 -12.33 4.06
C ASN A 71 25.87 -12.92 5.17
N THR A 72 27.17 -12.63 5.11
CA THR A 72 28.17 -13.07 6.11
C THR A 72 28.18 -12.20 7.37
N SER A 73 27.30 -11.19 7.46
CA SER A 73 27.11 -10.41 8.68
C SER A 73 26.59 -11.30 9.81
N LEU A 74 26.96 -10.96 11.04
CA LEU A 74 26.32 -11.51 12.25
C LEU A 74 24.79 -11.27 12.25
N LYS A 75 24.32 -10.27 11.50
CA LYS A 75 22.92 -9.84 11.34
C LYS A 75 22.35 -10.29 9.99
N ASN A 76 22.16 -11.59 9.82
CA ASN A 76 21.66 -12.16 8.57
C ASN A 76 20.20 -12.61 8.63
N ILE A 77 19.46 -12.29 9.70
CA ILE A 77 18.07 -12.73 9.85
C ILE A 77 17.11 -11.54 9.77
N ASN A 78 16.32 -11.50 8.70
CA ASN A 78 15.34 -10.46 8.42
C ASN A 78 13.97 -10.83 9.01
N ILE A 79 13.35 -9.92 9.76
CA ILE A 79 11.97 -10.08 10.22
C ILE A 79 11.01 -9.83 9.04
N VAL A 80 10.35 -10.89 8.57
CA VAL A 80 9.36 -10.84 7.48
C VAL A 80 7.95 -10.61 8.01
N ASP A 81 7.61 -11.24 9.14
CA ASP A 81 6.34 -11.04 9.85
C ASP A 81 6.55 -11.00 11.36
N GLY A 82 5.68 -10.31 12.07
CA GLY A 82 5.75 -10.15 13.53
C GLY A 82 6.57 -8.96 14.01
N GLN A 83 7.00 -8.07 13.11
CA GLN A 83 7.77 -6.86 13.42
C GLN A 83 7.13 -6.01 14.53
N GLN A 84 5.84 -5.67 14.37
CA GLN A 84 5.13 -4.79 15.31
C GLN A 84 5.11 -5.38 16.71
N ARG A 85 4.77 -6.67 16.82
CA ARG A 85 4.75 -7.43 18.07
C ARG A 85 6.14 -7.51 18.71
N THR A 86 7.16 -7.81 17.91
CA THR A 86 8.54 -7.92 18.39
C THR A 86 9.02 -6.59 18.96
N LEU A 87 8.78 -5.48 18.26
CA LEU A 87 9.08 -4.15 18.77
C LEU A 87 8.33 -3.83 20.06
N THR A 88 7.02 -4.13 20.15
CA THR A 88 6.26 -3.89 21.38
C THR A 88 6.77 -4.72 22.56
N LEU A 89 7.18 -5.98 22.33
CA LEU A 89 7.82 -6.81 23.35
C LEU A 89 9.17 -6.23 23.80
N ILE A 90 10.00 -5.75 22.86
CA ILE A 90 11.25 -5.05 23.16
C ILE A 90 10.97 -3.84 24.05
N LEU A 91 10.00 -2.99 23.70
CA LEU A 91 9.67 -1.79 24.48
C LEU A 91 9.16 -2.13 25.89
N LEU A 92 8.37 -3.20 26.03
CA LEU A 92 7.87 -3.66 27.32
C LEU A 92 9.01 -4.19 28.21
N VAL A 93 9.87 -5.06 27.68
CA VAL A 93 11.01 -5.61 28.44
C VAL A 93 12.05 -4.53 28.72
N TRP A 94 12.26 -3.59 27.81
CA TRP A 94 13.12 -2.42 28.06
C TRP A 94 12.59 -1.55 29.20
N ALA A 95 11.26 -1.39 29.32
CA ALA A 95 10.66 -0.69 30.45
C ALA A 95 10.85 -1.45 31.78
N VAL A 96 10.85 -2.79 31.75
CA VAL A 96 11.23 -3.64 32.91
C VAL A 96 12.68 -3.41 33.29
N ILE A 97 13.62 -3.45 32.33
CA ILE A 97 15.06 -3.25 32.58
C ILE A 97 15.34 -1.87 33.18
N GLN A 98 14.63 -0.83 32.73
CA GLN A 98 14.83 0.55 33.20
C GLN A 98 14.18 0.85 34.56
N LYS A 99 13.36 -0.06 35.10
CA LYS A 99 12.73 0.16 36.41
C LYS A 99 13.75 -0.10 37.52
N GLN A 100 14.37 0.98 37.99
CA GLN A 100 15.37 0.99 39.08
C GLN A 100 14.85 0.40 40.40
N GLU A 101 13.52 0.36 40.60
CA GLU A 101 12.85 -0.10 41.82
C GLU A 101 12.38 -1.57 41.78
N LEU A 102 12.70 -2.34 40.73
CA LEU A 102 12.51 -3.78 40.80
C LEU A 102 13.63 -4.35 41.68
N ASP A 103 13.38 -4.40 42.98
CA ASP A 103 14.19 -5.15 43.94
C ASP A 103 14.02 -6.65 43.65
N LEU A 104 14.51 -7.10 42.49
CA LEU A 104 14.41 -8.48 42.06
C LEU A 104 15.19 -9.34 43.06
N GLU A 105 14.52 -10.27 43.73
CA GLU A 105 15.17 -11.21 44.62
C GLU A 105 15.84 -12.34 43.80
N ARG A 106 15.32 -12.61 42.60
CA ARG A 106 15.80 -13.67 41.71
C ARG A 106 17.00 -13.24 40.86
N GLU A 107 18.16 -13.75 41.23
CA GLU A 107 19.43 -13.56 40.49
C GLU A 107 19.40 -14.12 39.06
N ASP A 108 18.62 -15.17 38.81
CA ASP A 108 18.47 -15.72 37.45
C ASP A 108 17.75 -14.73 36.51
N LEU A 109 16.74 -14.00 37.00
CA LEU A 109 16.04 -12.98 36.21
C LEU A 109 16.94 -11.76 35.96
N LYS A 110 17.70 -11.30 36.96
CA LYS A 110 18.68 -10.21 36.78
C LYS A 110 19.69 -10.52 35.68
N THR A 111 20.24 -11.73 35.72
CA THR A 111 21.24 -12.18 34.74
C THR A 111 20.65 -12.17 33.32
N VAL A 112 19.46 -12.75 33.16
CA VAL A 112 18.76 -12.79 31.85
C VAL A 112 18.39 -11.40 31.35
N LEU A 113 17.90 -10.51 32.21
CA LEU A 113 17.56 -9.14 31.82
C LEU A 113 18.79 -8.33 31.40
N ASN A 114 19.94 -8.54 32.05
CA ASN A 114 21.21 -7.94 31.64
C ASN A 114 21.67 -8.45 30.27
N GLU A 115 21.55 -9.75 30.01
CA GLU A 115 21.84 -10.32 28.70
C GLU A 115 20.92 -9.72 27.62
N ILE A 116 19.60 -9.73 27.85
CA ILE A 116 18.62 -9.13 26.94
C ILE A 116 18.89 -7.64 26.72
N SER A 117 19.27 -6.89 27.76
CA SER A 117 19.63 -5.48 27.65
C SER A 117 20.75 -5.26 26.63
N ASN A 118 21.80 -6.08 26.69
CA ASN A 118 22.89 -6.02 25.71
C ASN A 118 22.40 -6.33 24.29
N GLN A 119 21.52 -7.33 24.13
CA GLN A 119 20.95 -7.70 22.82
C GLN A 119 20.08 -6.57 22.24
N ILE A 120 19.26 -5.91 23.09
CA ILE A 120 18.45 -4.76 22.69
C ILE A 120 19.34 -3.60 22.25
N ASN A 121 20.40 -3.28 22.99
CA ASN A 121 21.33 -2.22 22.60
C ASN A 121 21.96 -2.50 21.23
N VAL A 122 22.46 -3.73 21.01
CA VAL A 122 23.06 -4.14 19.72
C VAL A 122 22.06 -4.06 18.57
N PHE A 123 20.80 -4.41 18.81
CA PHE A 123 19.72 -4.30 17.82
C PHE A 123 19.41 -2.84 17.49
N MET A 124 19.23 -2.00 18.52
CA MET A 124 18.84 -0.60 18.37
C MET A 124 19.96 0.27 17.79
N ASP A 125 21.23 -0.04 18.05
CA ASP A 125 22.38 0.70 17.51
C ASP A 125 22.47 0.66 15.96
N VAL A 126 21.87 -0.36 15.34
CA VAL A 126 21.89 -0.56 13.89
C VAL A 126 20.51 -0.39 13.26
N GLN A 127 19.45 -0.42 14.05
CA GLN A 127 18.09 -0.32 13.53
C GLN A 127 17.75 1.14 13.22
N GLU A 128 17.56 1.43 11.93
CA GLU A 128 17.05 2.72 11.49
C GLU A 128 15.52 2.71 11.45
N PHE A 129 14.90 3.79 11.91
CA PHE A 129 13.47 4.04 11.82
C PHE A 129 13.25 5.31 10.99
N ASN A 130 12.96 5.16 9.70
CA ASN A 130 12.90 6.30 8.77
C ASN A 130 11.49 6.89 8.64
N SER A 131 10.74 6.97 9.75
CA SER A 131 9.35 7.43 9.73
C SER A 131 8.93 8.10 11.04
N ASP A 132 8.38 9.31 10.94
CA ASP A 132 7.90 10.11 12.09
C ASP A 132 6.87 9.35 12.93
N ILE A 133 6.00 8.55 12.28
CA ILE A 133 5.00 7.75 13.00
C ILE A 133 5.66 6.65 13.84
N SER A 134 6.79 6.08 13.38
CA SER A 134 7.53 5.08 14.14
C SER A 134 8.16 5.73 15.37
N HIS A 135 8.86 6.85 15.20
CA HIS A 135 9.45 7.60 16.31
C HIS A 135 8.41 7.98 17.35
N TYR A 136 7.29 8.55 16.91
CA TYR A 136 6.18 8.91 17.78
C TYR A 136 5.63 7.70 18.54
N ASN A 137 5.30 6.61 17.84
CA ASN A 137 4.71 5.43 18.46
C ASN A 137 5.69 4.67 19.36
N ILE A 138 6.99 4.60 19.02
CA ILE A 138 8.02 4.02 19.87
C ILE A 138 8.10 4.81 21.18
N TYR A 139 8.17 6.15 21.10
CA TYR A 139 8.20 7.01 22.27
C TYR A 139 6.94 6.89 23.14
N GLN A 140 5.75 6.97 22.54
CA GLN A 140 4.48 6.88 23.27
C GLN A 140 4.32 5.51 23.93
N ASN A 141 4.57 4.42 23.20
CA ASN A 141 4.45 3.08 23.76
C ASN A 141 5.50 2.78 24.82
N PHE A 142 6.74 3.27 24.69
CA PHE A 142 7.74 3.11 25.74
C PHE A 142 7.31 3.82 27.03
N ASN A 143 6.79 5.04 26.92
CA ASN A 143 6.27 5.76 28.09
C ASN A 143 5.05 5.07 28.71
N ALA A 144 4.12 4.55 27.89
CA ALA A 144 3.01 3.75 28.38
C ALA A 144 3.50 2.45 29.06
N ALA A 145 4.47 1.75 28.48
CA ALA A 145 5.08 0.56 29.05
C ALA A 145 5.71 0.84 30.42
N LYS A 146 6.43 1.97 30.58
CA LYS A 146 6.95 2.39 31.89
C LYS A 146 5.84 2.57 32.93
N ARG A 147 4.71 3.21 32.57
CA ARG A 147 3.55 3.38 33.48
C ARG A 147 2.93 2.04 33.85
N ILE A 148 2.78 1.13 32.88
CA ILE A 148 2.25 -0.21 33.11
C ILE A 148 3.16 -0.98 34.06
N VAL A 149 4.46 -0.99 33.78
CA VAL A 149 5.46 -1.74 34.56
C VAL A 149 5.63 -1.16 35.96
N SER A 150 5.44 0.16 36.16
CA SER A 150 5.51 0.76 37.50
C SER A 150 4.35 0.34 38.40
N VAL A 151 3.15 0.08 37.84
CA VAL A 151 1.95 -0.22 38.65
C VAL A 151 1.61 -1.71 38.70
N ASN A 152 1.80 -2.44 37.59
CA ASN A 152 1.17 -3.76 37.35
C ASN A 152 2.16 -4.88 36.96
N PHE A 153 3.44 -4.78 37.33
CA PHE A 153 4.43 -5.83 37.08
C PHE A 153 5.16 -6.24 38.37
N SER A 154 4.86 -7.45 38.83
CA SER A 154 5.60 -8.21 39.84
C SER A 154 6.76 -9.01 39.23
N GLU A 155 7.62 -9.57 40.06
CA GLU A 155 8.68 -10.50 39.61
C GLU A 155 8.11 -11.76 38.93
N GLN A 156 6.95 -12.25 39.39
CA GLN A 156 6.23 -13.36 38.75
C GLN A 156 5.74 -12.99 37.35
N ASP A 157 5.38 -11.72 37.13
CA ASP A 157 4.89 -11.24 35.84
C ASP A 157 6.03 -11.15 34.83
N ILE A 158 7.21 -10.78 35.29
CA ILE A 158 8.44 -10.75 34.49
C ILE A 158 8.84 -12.17 34.10
N ASP A 159 8.82 -13.10 35.06
CA ASP A 159 9.10 -14.52 34.81
C ASP A 159 8.11 -15.11 33.80
N PHE A 160 6.82 -14.86 33.98
CA PHE A 160 5.78 -15.32 33.07
C PHE A 160 5.93 -14.72 31.66
N LEU A 161 6.21 -13.42 31.56
CA LEU A 161 6.46 -12.75 30.28
C LEU A 161 7.65 -13.38 29.56
N LEU A 162 8.77 -13.63 30.26
CA LEU A 162 10.00 -14.10 29.64
C LEU A 162 9.96 -15.60 29.31
N ASN A 163 9.44 -16.43 30.21
CA ASN A 163 9.58 -17.88 30.13
C ASN A 163 8.30 -18.61 29.69
N ASN A 164 7.11 -18.06 29.95
CA ASN A 164 5.83 -18.73 29.65
C ASN A 164 5.06 -18.11 28.47
N CYS A 165 5.31 -16.84 28.14
CA CYS A 165 4.82 -16.28 26.88
C CYS A 165 5.69 -16.78 25.73
N GLN A 166 5.05 -17.30 24.69
CA GLN A 166 5.69 -17.99 23.59
C GLN A 166 5.22 -17.51 22.23
N VAL A 167 6.10 -17.58 21.24
CA VAL A 167 5.86 -17.29 19.82
C VAL A 167 6.17 -18.52 18.98
N ALA A 168 5.41 -18.74 17.91
CA ALA A 168 5.76 -19.72 16.89
C ALA A 168 6.73 -19.05 15.90
N VAL A 169 7.96 -19.55 15.80
CA VAL A 169 9.01 -18.96 14.97
C VAL A 169 9.26 -19.86 13.77
N PHE A 170 9.19 -19.27 12.57
CA PHE A 170 9.54 -19.92 11.31
C PHE A 170 10.76 -19.23 10.72
N ILE A 171 11.87 -19.96 10.57
CA ILE A 171 13.08 -19.47 9.91
C ILE A 171 13.16 -20.14 8.54
N LEU A 172 13.20 -19.33 7.49
CA LEU A 172 13.23 -19.78 6.10
C LEU A 172 14.47 -19.22 5.41
N ASP A 173 15.12 -20.04 4.58
CA ASP A 173 16.32 -19.64 3.85
C ASP A 173 15.99 -18.96 2.51
N ASP A 174 14.75 -19.11 2.04
CA ASP A 174 14.25 -18.50 0.83
C ASP A 174 13.24 -17.39 1.17
N ILE A 175 13.52 -16.18 0.69
CA ILE A 175 12.69 -15.00 0.97
C ILE A 175 11.30 -15.13 0.33
N SER A 176 11.19 -15.85 -0.80
CA SER A 176 9.91 -16.07 -1.46
C SER A 176 9.01 -17.00 -0.66
N GLU A 177 9.56 -18.06 -0.09
CA GLU A 177 8.86 -18.94 0.87
C GLU A 177 8.43 -18.18 2.11
N ALA A 178 9.29 -17.28 2.64
CA ALA A 178 8.93 -16.46 3.79
C ALA A 178 7.74 -15.54 3.52
N PHE A 179 7.70 -14.89 2.34
CA PHE A 179 6.54 -14.11 1.92
C PHE A 179 5.29 -14.97 1.66
N GLN A 180 5.42 -16.16 1.07
CA GLN A 180 4.29 -17.07 0.90
C GLN A 180 3.70 -17.52 2.24
N PHE A 181 4.58 -17.81 3.21
CA PHE A 181 4.15 -18.19 4.55
C PHE A 181 3.39 -17.03 5.22
N PHE A 182 3.92 -15.80 5.12
CA PHE A 182 3.25 -14.57 5.56
C PHE A 182 1.84 -14.43 4.94
N ASP A 183 1.71 -14.55 3.63
CA ASP A 183 0.42 -14.44 2.93
C ASP A 183 -0.58 -15.50 3.44
N SER A 184 -0.12 -16.74 3.61
CA SER A 184 -0.96 -17.87 4.03
C SER A 184 -1.45 -17.75 5.48
N GLN A 185 -0.64 -17.21 6.39
CA GLN A 185 -1.00 -16.97 7.79
C GLN A 185 -2.02 -15.84 7.91
N ASN A 186 -1.79 -14.75 7.17
CA ASN A 186 -2.69 -13.60 7.20
C ASN A 186 -3.99 -13.80 6.41
N ALA A 187 -4.08 -14.85 5.58
CA ALA A 187 -5.34 -15.30 5.01
C ALA A 187 -6.28 -15.93 6.05
N ARG A 188 -5.78 -16.36 7.22
CA ARG A 188 -6.58 -16.98 8.31
C ARG A 188 -6.85 -16.04 9.50
N GLY A 189 -6.11 -14.93 9.62
CA GLY A 189 -6.19 -13.95 10.71
C GLY A 189 -7.00 -12.69 10.36
N ARG A 190 -6.68 -11.54 10.99
CA ARG A 190 -7.26 -10.24 10.60
C ARG A 190 -6.93 -9.99 9.13
N ASP A 191 -7.96 -9.77 8.32
CA ASP A 191 -7.80 -9.63 6.88
C ASP A 191 -6.84 -8.48 6.54
N LEU A 192 -5.73 -8.81 5.86
CA LEU A 192 -4.91 -7.83 5.17
C LEU A 192 -5.72 -7.15 4.06
N GLU A 193 -5.48 -5.85 3.87
CA GLU A 193 -6.06 -5.15 2.74
C GLU A 193 -5.44 -5.67 1.43
N PRO A 194 -6.18 -5.65 0.29
CA PRO A 194 -5.66 -6.15 -0.99
C PRO A 194 -4.31 -5.54 -1.40
N HIS A 195 -4.06 -4.28 -1.04
CA HIS A 195 -2.81 -3.60 -1.34
C HIS A 195 -1.62 -4.14 -0.51
N ASP A 196 -1.84 -4.60 0.73
CA ASP A 196 -0.79 -5.23 1.53
C ASP A 196 -0.33 -6.56 0.90
N LEU A 197 -1.27 -7.34 0.38
CA LEU A 197 -0.98 -8.59 -0.35
C LEU A 197 -0.22 -8.32 -1.65
N LEU A 198 -0.58 -7.26 -2.37
CA LEU A 198 0.15 -6.85 -3.57
C LEU A 198 1.57 -6.42 -3.23
N LYS A 199 1.75 -5.63 -2.18
CA LYS A 199 3.07 -5.20 -1.74
C LYS A 199 3.97 -6.41 -1.43
N ALA A 200 3.49 -7.36 -0.62
CA ALA A 200 4.26 -8.56 -0.30
C ALA A 200 4.62 -9.38 -1.55
N TYR A 201 3.66 -9.58 -2.45
CA TYR A 201 3.88 -10.27 -3.71
C TYR A 201 4.94 -9.57 -4.58
N HIS A 202 4.82 -8.26 -4.80
CA HIS A 202 5.75 -7.55 -5.66
C HIS A 202 7.14 -7.35 -5.03
N LEU A 203 7.26 -7.31 -3.69
CA LEU A 203 8.56 -7.30 -3.02
C LEU A 203 9.38 -8.57 -3.26
N ARG A 204 8.70 -9.71 -3.38
CA ARG A 204 9.28 -11.01 -3.76
C ARG A 204 9.79 -11.00 -5.20
N GLU A 205 9.07 -10.34 -6.09
CA GLU A 205 9.32 -10.40 -7.54
C GLU A 205 10.39 -9.41 -8.03
N PHE A 206 11.18 -8.81 -7.13
CA PHE A 206 12.35 -8.01 -7.52
C PHE A 206 13.45 -8.91 -8.08
N PHE A 207 14.12 -8.46 -9.15
CA PHE A 207 15.31 -9.14 -9.66
C PHE A 207 16.44 -9.11 -8.62
N ALA A 208 17.29 -10.15 -8.62
CA ALA A 208 18.43 -10.23 -7.71
C ALA A 208 19.36 -9.01 -7.84
N GLN A 209 19.57 -8.52 -9.07
CA GLN A 209 20.38 -7.33 -9.34
C GLN A 209 19.73 -6.02 -8.86
N GLU A 210 18.40 -6.00 -8.65
CA GLU A 210 17.64 -4.81 -8.24
C GLU A 210 17.43 -4.72 -6.71
N GLN A 211 17.95 -5.66 -5.92
CA GLN A 211 17.72 -5.66 -4.47
C GLN A 211 18.16 -4.36 -3.80
N HIS A 212 19.22 -3.72 -4.32
CA HIS A 212 19.71 -2.44 -3.83
C HIS A 212 18.75 -1.26 -4.08
N LEU A 213 17.85 -1.35 -5.07
CA LEU A 213 16.85 -0.31 -5.38
C LEU A 213 15.58 -0.44 -4.56
N LYS A 214 15.33 -1.62 -3.96
CA LYS A 214 14.07 -1.98 -3.31
C LYS A 214 13.60 -0.94 -2.28
N ALA A 215 14.50 -0.48 -1.40
CA ALA A 215 14.16 0.50 -0.37
C ALA A 215 13.69 1.84 -0.98
N GLN A 216 14.44 2.36 -1.96
CA GLN A 216 14.10 3.60 -2.65
C GLN A 216 12.76 3.49 -3.41
N THR A 217 12.54 2.38 -4.12
CA THR A 217 11.31 2.17 -4.91
C THR A 217 10.06 2.07 -4.02
N VAL A 218 10.19 1.47 -2.83
CA VAL A 218 9.05 1.21 -1.94
C VAL A 218 8.78 2.40 -1.00
N ALA A 219 9.71 3.35 -0.88
CA ALA A 219 9.59 4.51 0.00
C ALA A 219 8.31 5.32 -0.23
N HIS A 220 7.95 5.62 -1.49
CA HIS A 220 6.71 6.34 -1.79
C HIS A 220 5.48 5.58 -1.32
N TRP A 221 5.40 4.28 -1.62
CA TRP A 221 4.31 3.42 -1.16
C TRP A 221 4.15 3.46 0.37
N GLU A 222 5.25 3.39 1.12
CA GLU A 222 5.24 3.36 2.59
C GLU A 222 4.87 4.70 3.22
N SER A 223 5.09 5.80 2.49
CA SER A 223 4.67 7.14 2.90
C SER A 223 3.15 7.31 2.89
N LEU A 224 2.45 6.53 2.05
CA LEU A 224 1.00 6.58 1.90
C LEU A 224 0.31 5.81 3.04
N ASP A 225 -0.81 6.36 3.52
CA ASP A 225 -1.65 5.64 4.47
C ASP A 225 -2.47 4.54 3.78
N SER A 226 -2.92 3.55 4.58
CA SER A 226 -3.64 2.38 4.07
C SER A 226 -5.01 2.74 3.47
N ALA A 227 -5.67 3.79 3.97
CA ALA A 227 -6.95 4.24 3.43
C ALA A 227 -6.78 4.94 2.07
N HIS A 228 -5.69 5.67 1.88
CA HIS A 228 -5.30 6.26 0.60
C HIS A 228 -5.00 5.18 -0.43
N LEU A 229 -4.17 4.19 -0.09
CA LEU A 229 -3.89 3.03 -0.96
C LEU A 229 -5.18 2.26 -1.30
N ALA A 230 -6.04 2.00 -0.32
CA ALA A 230 -7.32 1.34 -0.55
C ALA A 230 -8.19 2.12 -1.55
N LYS A 231 -8.28 3.45 -1.42
CA LYS A 231 -9.00 4.31 -2.38
C LYS A 231 -8.33 4.32 -3.75
N LEU A 232 -7.01 4.46 -3.82
CA LEU A 232 -6.25 4.47 -5.07
C LEU A 232 -6.54 3.22 -5.91
N PHE A 233 -6.43 2.03 -5.29
CA PHE A 233 -6.72 0.78 -5.96
C PHE A 233 -8.20 0.62 -6.28
N SER A 234 -9.09 0.76 -5.28
CA SER A 234 -10.51 0.44 -5.45
C SER A 234 -11.31 1.42 -6.31
N ASN A 235 -10.93 2.70 -6.32
CA ASN A 235 -11.66 3.74 -7.06
C ASN A 235 -11.08 3.98 -8.45
N TYR A 236 -9.78 3.78 -8.65
CA TYR A 236 -9.12 4.15 -9.90
C TYR A 236 -8.46 2.96 -10.57
N LEU A 237 -7.36 2.44 -10.03
CA LEU A 237 -6.54 1.44 -10.74
C LEU A 237 -7.35 0.18 -11.11
N PHE A 238 -8.14 -0.36 -10.17
CA PHE A 238 -8.93 -1.56 -10.38
C PHE A 238 -10.08 -1.30 -11.37
N ARG A 239 -10.78 -0.19 -11.20
CA ARG A 239 -11.96 0.15 -12.02
C ARG A 239 -11.60 0.42 -13.45
N ILE A 240 -10.63 1.28 -13.69
CA ILE A 240 -10.15 1.60 -15.04
C ILE A 240 -9.71 0.32 -15.74
N ARG A 241 -8.96 -0.55 -15.05
CA ARG A 241 -8.42 -1.79 -15.60
C ARG A 241 -9.48 -2.84 -15.94
N LEU A 242 -10.51 -3.02 -15.12
CA LEU A 242 -11.58 -3.98 -15.42
C LEU A 242 -12.60 -3.42 -16.41
N TRP A 243 -12.97 -2.14 -16.29
CA TRP A 243 -13.90 -1.51 -17.23
C TRP A 243 -13.29 -1.39 -18.63
N SER A 244 -12.00 -1.12 -18.79
CA SER A 244 -11.33 -1.14 -20.11
C SER A 244 -11.33 -2.54 -20.75
N ARG A 245 -11.56 -3.60 -19.96
CA ARG A 245 -11.70 -4.99 -20.41
C ARG A 245 -13.16 -5.43 -20.55
N GLY A 246 -14.12 -4.52 -20.35
CA GLY A 246 -15.55 -4.84 -20.36
C GLY A 246 -16.00 -5.74 -19.20
N LYS A 247 -15.28 -5.72 -18.07
CA LYS A 247 -15.60 -6.52 -16.87
C LYS A 247 -16.12 -5.64 -15.74
N SER A 248 -16.97 -6.21 -14.89
CA SER A 248 -17.50 -5.57 -13.68
C SER A 248 -16.39 -5.20 -12.71
N ALA A 249 -16.47 -4.02 -12.09
CA ALA A 249 -15.46 -3.48 -11.18
C ALA A 249 -16.07 -2.90 -9.89
N ARG A 250 -17.10 -3.56 -9.35
CA ARG A 250 -17.84 -3.06 -8.17
C ARG A 250 -16.97 -3.00 -6.92
N PHE A 251 -16.27 -4.08 -6.59
CA PHE A 251 -15.50 -4.18 -5.36
C PHE A 251 -14.11 -4.73 -5.64
N PHE A 252 -13.09 -4.07 -5.09
CA PHE A 252 -11.74 -4.60 -5.06
C PHE A 252 -11.52 -5.29 -3.72
N ASN A 253 -11.33 -6.60 -3.75
CA ASN A 253 -11.08 -7.43 -2.57
C ASN A 253 -9.93 -8.41 -2.87
N LYS A 254 -9.61 -9.30 -1.92
CA LYS A 254 -8.51 -10.26 -2.02
C LYS A 254 -8.59 -11.17 -3.25
N ASP A 255 -9.80 -11.56 -3.66
CA ASP A 255 -10.03 -12.41 -4.83
C ASP A 255 -9.59 -11.74 -6.13
N HIS A 256 -9.53 -10.40 -6.14
CA HIS A 256 -9.15 -9.59 -7.29
C HIS A 256 -7.67 -9.22 -7.34
N VAL A 257 -6.88 -9.56 -6.32
CA VAL A 257 -5.43 -9.24 -6.25
C VAL A 257 -4.70 -9.78 -7.49
N HIS A 258 -5.11 -10.93 -8.02
CA HIS A 258 -4.55 -11.53 -9.24
C HIS A 258 -4.57 -10.60 -10.46
N VAL A 259 -5.47 -9.60 -10.53
CA VAL A 259 -5.56 -8.63 -11.63
C VAL A 259 -4.32 -7.74 -11.73
N PHE A 260 -3.61 -7.59 -10.61
CA PHE A 260 -2.37 -6.83 -10.50
C PHE A 260 -1.14 -7.72 -10.38
N LYS A 261 -1.29 -9.05 -10.34
CA LYS A 261 -0.17 -9.99 -10.48
C LYS A 261 0.10 -10.17 -11.98
N GLY A 262 1.28 -9.77 -12.40
CA GLY A 262 1.68 -9.68 -13.78
C GLY A 262 2.77 -10.67 -14.17
N ILE A 263 3.66 -10.20 -15.03
CA ILE A 263 4.74 -10.98 -15.62
C ILE A 263 6.09 -10.66 -14.97
N HIS A 264 6.99 -11.63 -15.00
CA HIS A 264 8.37 -11.49 -14.56
C HIS A 264 9.30 -11.47 -15.78
N LEU A 265 9.82 -10.31 -16.15
CA LEU A 265 10.53 -10.09 -17.44
C LEU A 265 11.86 -10.85 -17.60
N GLY A 266 12.44 -11.39 -16.51
CA GLY A 266 13.71 -12.12 -16.54
C GLY A 266 13.56 -13.64 -16.51
N GLN A 267 12.35 -14.19 -16.55
CA GLN A 267 12.17 -15.63 -16.78
C GLN A 267 12.49 -15.97 -18.24
N SER A 268 13.03 -17.17 -18.48
CA SER A 268 13.51 -17.64 -19.79
C SER A 268 12.41 -17.92 -20.82
N ASP A 269 11.18 -17.48 -20.55
CA ASP A 269 10.03 -17.66 -21.42
C ASP A 269 10.08 -16.64 -22.56
N HIS A 270 10.53 -17.10 -23.73
CA HIS A 270 10.64 -16.29 -24.94
C HIS A 270 9.28 -16.13 -25.62
N HIS A 271 8.36 -15.43 -24.95
CA HIS A 271 7.07 -15.10 -25.52
C HIS A 271 7.15 -13.77 -26.29
N PRO A 272 6.87 -13.74 -27.61
CA PRO A 272 7.05 -12.54 -28.43
C PRO A 272 6.28 -11.31 -27.96
N TYR A 273 5.11 -11.49 -27.32
CA TYR A 273 4.30 -10.38 -26.81
C TYR A 273 4.95 -9.64 -25.62
N LEU A 274 5.99 -10.22 -25.01
CA LEU A 274 6.76 -9.62 -23.93
C LEU A 274 7.91 -8.74 -24.41
N GLU A 275 8.37 -8.93 -25.65
CA GLU A 275 9.55 -8.25 -26.18
C GLU A 275 9.46 -6.72 -26.10
N PRO A 276 8.33 -6.05 -26.43
CA PRO A 276 8.23 -4.60 -26.26
C PRO A 276 8.46 -4.13 -24.81
N LEU A 277 7.92 -4.88 -23.83
CA LEU A 277 8.08 -4.56 -22.41
C LEU A 277 9.50 -4.86 -21.92
N ARG A 278 10.14 -5.93 -22.41
CA ARG A 278 11.55 -6.24 -22.12
C ARG A 278 12.47 -5.16 -22.66
N ILE A 279 12.28 -4.76 -23.92
CA ILE A 279 13.05 -3.69 -24.55
C ILE A 279 12.88 -2.40 -23.74
N ALA A 280 11.66 -1.99 -23.43
CA ALA A 280 11.41 -0.80 -22.62
C ALA A 280 12.08 -0.88 -21.24
N HIS A 281 11.98 -2.02 -20.55
CA HIS A 281 12.58 -2.21 -19.23
C HIS A 281 14.10 -2.03 -19.25
N TYR A 282 14.80 -2.77 -20.12
CA TYR A 282 16.25 -2.74 -20.18
C TYR A 282 16.80 -1.45 -20.81
N PHE A 283 16.12 -0.91 -21.83
CA PHE A 283 16.53 0.34 -22.47
C PHE A 283 16.49 1.51 -21.48
N ILE A 284 15.45 1.58 -20.64
CA ILE A 284 15.30 2.68 -19.69
C ILE A 284 16.34 2.60 -18.58
N ASP A 285 16.63 1.40 -18.10
CA ASP A 285 17.67 1.21 -17.09
C ASP A 285 19.06 1.54 -17.66
N ASP A 286 19.37 1.10 -18.89
CA ASP A 286 20.60 1.49 -19.58
C ASP A 286 20.68 3.01 -19.77
N TYR A 287 19.63 3.62 -20.32
CA TYR A 287 19.55 5.06 -20.54
C TYR A 287 19.82 5.85 -19.26
N ASN A 288 19.18 5.48 -18.15
CA ASN A 288 19.37 6.16 -16.86
C ASN A 288 20.75 5.89 -16.24
N ALA A 289 21.40 4.77 -16.57
CA ALA A 289 22.75 4.43 -16.11
C ALA A 289 23.88 5.10 -16.92
N GLN A 290 23.58 5.63 -18.11
CA GLN A 290 24.59 6.27 -18.97
C GLN A 290 25.26 7.47 -18.29
N TYR A 291 26.58 7.59 -18.45
CA TYR A 291 27.39 8.66 -17.84
C TYR A 291 26.89 10.06 -18.19
N GLN A 292 26.38 10.25 -19.40
CA GLN A 292 25.82 11.52 -19.87
C GLN A 292 24.68 12.01 -18.97
N ARG A 293 23.88 11.11 -18.38
CA ARG A 293 22.82 11.48 -17.45
C ARG A 293 23.36 12.08 -16.15
N GLN A 294 24.59 11.77 -15.76
CA GLN A 294 25.24 12.42 -14.62
C GLN A 294 25.62 13.88 -14.92
N ILE A 295 25.77 14.22 -16.21
CA ILE A 295 26.09 15.58 -16.66
C ILE A 295 24.82 16.41 -16.80
N ASP A 296 23.84 15.95 -17.57
CA ASP A 296 22.63 16.71 -17.88
C ASP A 296 21.47 16.49 -16.89
N ARG A 297 21.60 15.51 -16.00
CA ARG A 297 20.65 15.16 -14.93
C ARG A 297 19.25 14.82 -15.45
N GLN A 298 19.14 14.37 -16.70
CA GLN A 298 17.87 13.87 -17.24
C GLN A 298 17.65 12.42 -16.83
N GLU A 299 16.39 12.10 -16.55
CA GLU A 299 15.94 10.74 -16.23
C GLU A 299 14.76 10.39 -17.12
N MET A 300 14.67 9.13 -17.52
CA MET A 300 13.53 8.57 -18.25
C MET A 300 12.73 7.67 -17.32
N SER A 301 11.46 8.01 -17.12
CA SER A 301 10.51 7.14 -16.42
C SER A 301 10.01 6.03 -17.35
N PHE A 302 9.61 4.90 -16.77
CA PHE A 302 8.95 3.85 -17.53
C PHE A 302 7.62 4.35 -18.13
N PRO A 303 7.35 4.13 -19.43
CA PRO A 303 6.15 4.63 -20.11
C PRO A 303 4.95 3.75 -19.75
N PHE A 304 4.40 3.94 -18.56
CA PHE A 304 3.26 3.15 -18.10
C PHE A 304 1.98 3.48 -18.90
N GLN A 305 1.10 2.48 -19.03
CA GLN A 305 -0.29 2.63 -19.49
C GLN A 305 -1.23 1.83 -18.56
N LEU A 306 -2.41 2.35 -18.22
CA LEU A 306 -3.27 1.77 -17.18
C LEU A 306 -3.82 0.39 -17.56
N ASP A 307 -3.99 0.12 -18.85
CA ASP A 307 -4.52 -1.13 -19.38
C ASP A 307 -3.42 -2.13 -19.83
N GLN A 308 -2.15 -1.74 -19.77
CA GLN A 308 -1.03 -2.63 -20.11
C GLN A 308 -0.88 -3.81 -19.15
N MET A 309 -0.04 -4.77 -19.52
CA MET A 309 0.32 -5.88 -18.64
C MET A 309 1.15 -5.40 -17.44
N ILE A 310 0.82 -5.86 -16.23
CA ILE A 310 1.64 -5.51 -15.06
C ILE A 310 2.99 -6.19 -15.18
N ILE A 311 4.06 -5.43 -14.91
CA ILE A 311 5.40 -5.98 -14.72
C ILE A 311 5.60 -6.12 -13.21
N ASN A 312 5.93 -7.32 -12.75
CA ASN A 312 6.14 -7.58 -11.33
C ASN A 312 7.40 -6.89 -10.79
N GLY A 313 7.58 -6.91 -9.46
CA GLY A 313 8.77 -6.33 -8.85
C GLY A 313 8.76 -4.80 -8.85
N ARG A 314 9.92 -4.22 -9.13
CA ARG A 314 10.18 -2.77 -9.10
C ARG A 314 9.18 -1.97 -9.93
N ARG A 315 8.93 -2.38 -11.18
CA ARG A 315 8.07 -1.64 -12.12
C ARG A 315 6.62 -1.54 -11.65
N PHE A 316 6.12 -2.48 -10.84
CA PHE A 316 4.79 -2.35 -10.24
C PHE A 316 4.72 -1.19 -9.24
N PHE A 317 5.73 -1.05 -8.37
CA PHE A 317 5.78 0.04 -7.39
C PHE A 317 5.92 1.40 -8.08
N GLU A 318 6.81 1.50 -9.08
CA GLU A 318 6.95 2.70 -9.92
C GLU A 318 5.65 3.05 -10.66
N MET A 319 4.91 2.05 -11.15
CA MET A 319 3.60 2.27 -11.80
C MET A 319 2.59 2.85 -10.82
N VAL A 320 2.55 2.32 -9.60
CA VAL A 320 1.61 2.78 -8.57
C VAL A 320 1.95 4.19 -8.12
N GLU A 321 3.23 4.51 -7.89
CA GLU A 321 3.69 5.86 -7.63
C GLU A 321 3.36 6.82 -8.77
N HIS A 322 3.60 6.40 -10.03
CA HIS A 322 3.27 7.19 -11.19
C HIS A 322 1.79 7.56 -11.20
N TYR A 323 0.89 6.57 -11.12
CA TYR A 323 -0.53 6.85 -11.19
C TYR A 323 -1.10 7.53 -9.96
N GLU A 324 -0.55 7.28 -8.77
CA GLU A 324 -0.95 8.01 -7.58
C GLU A 324 -0.70 9.52 -7.75
N LYS A 325 0.49 9.91 -8.22
CA LYS A 325 0.81 11.31 -8.53
C LYS A 325 -0.06 11.89 -9.65
N GLN A 326 -0.36 11.12 -10.70
CA GLN A 326 -1.24 11.57 -11.79
C GLN A 326 -2.67 11.79 -11.30
N ILE A 327 -3.20 10.86 -10.51
CA ILE A 327 -4.56 10.91 -9.98
C ILE A 327 -4.70 12.08 -9.00
N SER A 328 -3.75 12.27 -8.10
CA SER A 328 -3.78 13.41 -7.17
C SER A 328 -3.75 14.75 -7.90
N LYS A 329 -3.02 14.86 -9.02
CA LYS A 329 -3.11 16.06 -9.87
C LYS A 329 -4.54 16.27 -10.34
N VAL A 330 -5.20 15.28 -10.92
CA VAL A 330 -6.56 15.42 -11.48
C VAL A 330 -7.64 15.61 -10.42
N VAL A 331 -7.58 14.87 -9.31
CA VAL A 331 -8.65 14.77 -8.30
C VAL A 331 -8.52 15.83 -7.21
N ASP A 332 -7.30 16.14 -6.78
CA ASP A 332 -7.05 17.09 -5.69
C ASP A 332 -6.94 18.54 -6.20
N HIS A 333 -7.36 18.82 -7.44
CA HIS A 333 -7.42 20.17 -8.00
C HIS A 333 -8.35 21.08 -7.18
N GLN A 334 -7.76 21.87 -6.28
CA GLN A 334 -8.43 22.88 -5.45
C GLN A 334 -8.04 24.32 -5.83
N GLU A 335 -7.63 24.56 -7.08
CA GLU A 335 -7.29 25.93 -7.47
C GLU A 335 -8.53 26.84 -7.45
N GLN A 336 -8.44 27.89 -6.62
CA GLN A 336 -9.40 29.00 -6.57
C GLN A 336 -9.21 29.98 -7.74
N SER A 337 -8.36 29.65 -8.71
CA SER A 337 -8.06 30.46 -9.87
C SER A 337 -9.28 30.59 -10.80
N GLU A 338 -9.34 31.68 -11.56
CA GLU A 338 -10.42 31.88 -12.54
C GLU A 338 -10.40 30.81 -13.65
N LYS A 339 -9.22 30.26 -13.95
CA LYS A 339 -8.99 29.27 -15.01
C LYS A 339 -8.31 28.02 -14.45
N VAL A 340 -8.97 26.87 -14.62
CA VAL A 340 -8.45 25.56 -14.20
C VAL A 340 -7.38 25.08 -15.19
N TYR A 341 -6.27 24.58 -14.64
CA TYR A 341 -5.19 23.93 -15.38
C TYR A 341 -5.09 22.47 -14.99
N ILE A 342 -5.03 21.58 -15.97
CA ILE A 342 -4.79 20.15 -15.76
C ILE A 342 -3.56 19.79 -16.59
N PHE A 343 -2.52 19.26 -15.94
CA PHE A 343 -1.23 18.96 -16.60
C PHE A 343 -0.64 20.15 -17.37
N GLY A 344 -0.79 21.36 -16.85
CA GLY A 344 -0.31 22.60 -17.48
C GLY A 344 -1.16 23.08 -18.67
N ALA A 345 -2.17 22.32 -19.10
CA ALA A 345 -3.09 22.74 -20.14
C ALA A 345 -4.24 23.56 -19.54
N ALA A 346 -4.42 24.78 -20.05
CA ALA A 346 -5.50 25.66 -19.64
C ALA A 346 -6.82 25.19 -20.25
N LEU A 347 -7.84 24.94 -19.42
CA LEU A 347 -9.14 24.52 -19.92
C LEU A 347 -9.86 25.66 -20.65
N GLN A 348 -10.59 25.31 -21.71
CA GLN A 348 -11.55 26.20 -22.36
C GLN A 348 -12.74 26.48 -21.45
N ASP A 349 -13.48 27.56 -21.71
CA ASP A 349 -14.49 28.09 -20.78
C ASP A 349 -15.55 27.08 -20.36
N ARG A 350 -16.03 26.24 -21.29
CA ARG A 350 -17.01 25.19 -21.00
C ARG A 350 -16.46 24.12 -20.07
N ALA A 351 -15.33 23.51 -20.42
CA ALA A 351 -14.66 22.53 -19.58
C ALA A 351 -14.26 23.10 -18.21
N ASN A 352 -13.79 24.35 -18.16
CA ASN A 352 -13.49 25.07 -16.93
C ASN A 352 -14.73 25.19 -16.02
N ARG A 353 -15.89 25.59 -16.58
CA ARG A 353 -17.16 25.65 -15.83
C ARG A 353 -17.61 24.29 -15.34
N ILE A 354 -17.48 23.24 -16.16
CA ILE A 354 -17.82 21.86 -15.76
C ILE A 354 -17.03 21.48 -14.50
N ILE A 355 -15.70 21.55 -14.55
CA ILE A 355 -14.86 21.16 -13.41
C ILE A 355 -15.20 21.98 -12.16
N LYS A 356 -15.38 23.30 -12.31
CA LYS A 356 -15.76 24.18 -11.20
C LYS A 356 -17.08 23.78 -10.56
N ILE A 357 -18.13 23.54 -11.36
CA ILE A 357 -19.43 23.10 -10.85
C ILE A 357 -19.30 21.75 -10.16
N LEU A 358 -18.63 20.77 -10.77
CA LEU A 358 -18.45 19.44 -10.17
C LEU A 358 -17.72 19.49 -8.82
N ASN A 359 -16.82 20.47 -8.63
CA ASN A 359 -16.07 20.67 -7.39
C ASN A 359 -16.85 21.43 -6.31
N SER A 360 -17.94 22.13 -6.66
CA SER A 360 -18.58 23.11 -5.76
C SER A 360 -20.07 22.88 -5.47
N TYR A 361 -20.81 22.16 -6.33
CA TYR A 361 -22.26 22.02 -6.13
C TYR A 361 -22.61 21.28 -4.82
N ASP A 362 -23.74 21.64 -4.23
CA ASP A 362 -24.11 21.28 -2.84
C ASP A 362 -24.22 19.77 -2.62
N ALA A 363 -24.80 19.05 -3.58
CA ALA A 363 -25.07 17.62 -3.46
C ALA A 363 -23.85 16.71 -3.73
N ARG A 364 -22.68 17.27 -4.10
CA ARG A 364 -21.52 16.50 -4.60
C ARG A 364 -20.99 15.42 -3.66
N ASN A 365 -21.21 15.58 -2.36
CA ASN A 365 -20.71 14.68 -1.34
C ASN A 365 -21.66 13.51 -1.00
N ARG A 366 -22.87 13.47 -1.58
CA ARG A 366 -23.79 12.33 -1.43
C ARG A 366 -23.20 11.10 -2.12
N ASP A 367 -23.52 9.91 -1.64
CA ASP A 367 -22.90 8.67 -2.14
C ASP A 367 -23.07 8.46 -3.65
N GLY A 368 -24.29 8.66 -4.17
CA GLY A 368 -24.56 8.55 -5.61
C GLY A 368 -23.76 9.55 -6.45
N ASP A 369 -23.65 10.79 -5.97
CA ASP A 369 -22.88 11.85 -6.60
C ASP A 369 -21.37 11.57 -6.55
N ARG A 370 -20.87 11.00 -5.45
CA ARG A 370 -19.48 10.53 -5.32
C ARG A 370 -19.18 9.38 -6.28
N TYR A 371 -20.08 8.41 -6.45
CA TYR A 371 -19.87 7.31 -7.40
C TYR A 371 -19.78 7.82 -8.85
N VAL A 372 -20.64 8.78 -9.21
CA VAL A 372 -20.62 9.42 -10.54
C VAL A 372 -19.36 10.26 -10.72
N ARG A 373 -18.91 10.95 -9.66
CA ARG A 373 -17.66 11.71 -9.69
C ARG A 373 -16.46 10.80 -9.92
N THR A 374 -16.35 9.70 -9.18
CA THR A 374 -15.29 8.69 -9.38
C THR A 374 -15.34 8.09 -10.78
N LEU A 375 -16.53 7.89 -11.36
CA LEU A 375 -16.67 7.44 -12.74
C LEU A 375 -16.10 8.46 -13.74
N PHE A 376 -16.45 9.73 -13.59
CA PHE A 376 -15.94 10.83 -14.39
C PHE A 376 -14.41 10.92 -14.29
N ASP A 377 -13.88 10.95 -13.06
CA ASP A 377 -12.44 11.05 -12.81
C ASP A 377 -11.70 9.87 -13.44
N SER A 378 -12.21 8.64 -13.27
CA SER A 378 -11.60 7.44 -13.85
C SER A 378 -11.49 7.50 -15.37
N ALA A 379 -12.54 7.97 -16.06
CA ALA A 379 -12.53 8.11 -17.51
C ALA A 379 -11.60 9.24 -17.97
N LEU A 380 -11.55 10.35 -17.22
CA LEU A 380 -10.64 11.46 -17.49
C LEU A 380 -9.17 11.06 -17.30
N ILE A 381 -8.85 10.35 -16.22
CA ILE A 381 -7.52 9.80 -15.95
C ILE A 381 -7.10 8.85 -17.08
N PHE A 382 -7.99 7.95 -17.51
CA PHE A 382 -7.69 7.02 -18.60
C PHE A 382 -7.53 7.71 -19.96
N TYR A 383 -8.28 8.80 -20.20
CA TYR A 383 -8.07 9.65 -21.38
C TYR A 383 -6.69 10.30 -21.36
N ILE A 384 -6.30 10.89 -20.23
CA ILE A 384 -5.01 11.59 -20.08
C ILE A 384 -3.84 10.62 -20.18
N ASP A 385 -3.96 9.43 -19.58
CA ASP A 385 -2.97 8.35 -19.71
C ASP A 385 -2.65 8.03 -21.17
N LYS A 386 -3.66 8.11 -22.04
CA LYS A 386 -3.53 7.75 -23.45
C LYS A 386 -3.18 8.91 -24.38
N PHE A 387 -3.77 10.08 -24.17
CA PHE A 387 -3.69 11.23 -25.10
C PHE A 387 -3.05 12.48 -24.47
N ALA A 388 -2.52 12.36 -23.25
CA ALA A 388 -2.02 13.49 -22.47
C ALA A 388 -3.08 14.61 -22.37
N THR A 389 -2.74 15.81 -22.83
CA THR A 389 -3.64 16.98 -22.82
C THR A 389 -4.24 17.31 -24.18
N ASP A 390 -4.01 16.48 -25.20
CA ASP A 390 -4.55 16.71 -26.53
C ASP A 390 -6.08 16.74 -26.47
N ARG A 391 -6.70 17.80 -27.01
CA ARG A 391 -8.16 18.09 -26.97
C ARG A 391 -8.84 17.86 -25.62
N LEU A 392 -8.13 18.06 -24.50
CA LEU A 392 -8.61 17.74 -23.15
C LEU A 392 -9.95 18.39 -22.79
N SER A 393 -10.17 19.65 -23.18
CA SER A 393 -11.43 20.36 -22.88
C SER A 393 -12.64 19.69 -23.51
N GLU A 394 -12.52 19.25 -24.77
CA GLU A 394 -13.59 18.56 -25.50
C GLU A 394 -13.85 17.16 -24.93
N ALA A 395 -12.78 16.47 -24.51
CA ALA A 395 -12.88 15.21 -23.82
C ALA A 395 -13.63 15.35 -22.47
N ILE A 396 -13.33 16.39 -21.69
CA ILE A 396 -14.05 16.70 -20.44
C ILE A 396 -15.54 16.87 -20.69
N GLU A 397 -15.93 17.64 -21.72
CA GLU A 397 -17.34 17.83 -22.08
C GLU A 397 -18.02 16.48 -22.40
N LYS A 398 -17.38 15.63 -23.21
CA LYS A 398 -17.92 14.32 -23.59
C LYS A 398 -18.00 13.34 -22.41
N ILE A 399 -16.95 13.25 -21.61
CA ILE A 399 -16.89 12.40 -20.42
C ILE A 399 -17.92 12.87 -19.38
N PHE A 400 -18.11 14.18 -19.23
CA PHE A 400 -19.14 14.76 -18.36
C PHE A 400 -20.54 14.33 -18.78
N ILE A 401 -20.90 14.52 -20.05
CA ILE A 401 -22.22 14.12 -20.58
C ILE A 401 -22.44 12.62 -20.40
N TRP A 402 -21.42 11.80 -20.65
CA TRP A 402 -21.51 10.37 -20.45
C TRP A 402 -21.68 10.00 -18.97
N ALA A 403 -20.83 10.48 -18.06
CA ALA A 403 -20.87 10.08 -16.65
C ALA A 403 -22.11 10.63 -15.93
N TYR A 404 -22.38 11.93 -16.04
CA TYR A 404 -23.43 12.61 -15.27
C TYR A 404 -24.84 12.41 -15.80
N ARG A 405 -25.01 11.83 -16.99
CA ARG A 405 -26.32 11.33 -17.45
C ARG A 405 -26.91 10.37 -16.43
N CYS A 406 -26.11 9.43 -15.91
CA CYS A 406 -26.58 8.47 -14.92
C CYS A 406 -27.15 9.17 -13.67
N ARG A 407 -26.57 10.32 -13.30
CA ARG A 407 -27.03 11.09 -12.14
C ARG A 407 -28.32 11.85 -12.40
N ILE A 408 -28.46 12.47 -13.56
CA ILE A 408 -29.63 13.27 -13.94
C ILE A 408 -30.84 12.36 -14.20
N SER A 409 -30.63 11.21 -14.84
CA SER A 409 -31.71 10.32 -15.27
C SER A 409 -32.25 9.40 -14.17
N GLN A 410 -31.65 9.37 -12.99
CA GLN A 410 -32.05 8.43 -11.93
C GLN A 410 -32.27 9.12 -10.59
N TYR A 411 -33.37 8.74 -9.94
CA TYR A 411 -33.67 9.19 -8.58
C TYR A 411 -32.58 8.78 -7.57
N SER A 412 -32.09 7.53 -7.66
CA SER A 412 -31.06 6.97 -6.81
C SER A 412 -29.96 6.31 -7.65
N VAL A 413 -28.70 6.59 -7.33
CA VAL A 413 -27.53 6.00 -7.98
C VAL A 413 -26.74 5.21 -6.95
N GLN A 414 -26.66 3.89 -7.15
CA GLN A 414 -25.84 3.00 -6.35
C GLN A 414 -24.60 2.59 -7.13
N LEU A 415 -23.64 1.96 -6.45
CA LEU A 415 -22.44 1.45 -7.11
C LEU A 415 -22.77 0.42 -8.22
N ALA A 416 -23.77 -0.43 -8.02
CA ALA A 416 -24.23 -1.37 -9.03
C ALA A 416 -24.84 -0.68 -10.26
N THR A 417 -25.50 0.47 -10.06
CA THR A 417 -26.02 1.31 -11.15
C THR A 417 -24.87 1.77 -12.06
N ILE A 418 -23.81 2.31 -11.46
CA ILE A 418 -22.64 2.81 -12.19
C ILE A 418 -21.95 1.70 -12.96
N ASP A 419 -21.72 0.57 -12.29
CA ASP A 419 -21.03 -0.56 -12.91
C ASP A 419 -21.82 -1.13 -14.10
N ASN A 420 -23.14 -1.33 -13.95
CA ASN A 420 -23.99 -1.76 -15.06
C ASN A 420 -24.02 -0.73 -16.20
N TYR A 421 -24.06 0.56 -15.87
CA TYR A 421 -24.03 1.63 -16.86
C TYR A 421 -22.75 1.60 -17.71
N VAL A 422 -21.60 1.39 -17.08
CA VAL A 422 -20.32 1.24 -17.79
C VAL A 422 -20.32 0.00 -18.68
N LEU A 423 -20.84 -1.13 -18.21
CA LEU A 423 -20.89 -2.36 -19.00
C LEU A 423 -21.80 -2.24 -20.23
N GLU A 424 -22.88 -1.46 -20.15
CA GLU A 424 -23.77 -1.17 -21.27
C GLU A 424 -23.18 -0.14 -22.24
N LYS A 425 -22.60 0.95 -21.73
CA LYS A 425 -22.09 2.09 -22.52
C LYS A 425 -20.64 2.40 -22.14
N ASN A 426 -19.73 1.55 -22.61
CA ASN A 426 -18.37 1.50 -22.08
C ASN A 426 -17.40 2.49 -22.76
N ILE A 427 -17.25 3.68 -22.17
CA ILE A 427 -16.24 4.66 -22.61
C ILE A 427 -14.81 4.12 -22.48
N PHE A 428 -14.53 3.26 -21.50
CA PHE A 428 -13.18 2.74 -21.27
C PHE A 428 -12.78 1.76 -22.38
N SER A 429 -13.71 0.96 -22.89
CA SER A 429 -13.47 0.12 -24.06
C SER A 429 -13.25 0.97 -25.31
N LEU A 430 -14.04 2.04 -25.51
CA LEU A 430 -13.81 3.00 -26.60
C LEU A 430 -12.41 3.61 -26.51
N LEU A 431 -12.04 4.17 -25.36
CA LEU A 431 -10.73 4.78 -25.14
C LEU A 431 -9.59 3.79 -25.32
N LYS A 432 -9.75 2.54 -24.88
CA LYS A 432 -8.74 1.49 -25.03
C LYS A 432 -8.36 1.25 -26.50
N TYR A 433 -9.32 1.26 -27.41
CA TYR A 433 -9.05 1.00 -28.83
C TYR A 433 -8.86 2.26 -29.68
N ALA A 434 -9.24 3.44 -29.17
CA ALA A 434 -9.09 4.70 -29.88
C ALA A 434 -7.62 5.00 -30.23
N GLN A 435 -7.37 5.48 -31.43
CA GLN A 435 -6.05 5.92 -31.90
C GLN A 435 -5.90 7.44 -31.86
N SER A 436 -7.02 8.17 -31.74
CA SER A 436 -7.01 9.62 -31.61
C SER A 436 -8.14 10.13 -30.70
N PRO A 437 -7.98 11.32 -30.09
CA PRO A 437 -9.07 12.00 -29.37
C PRO A 437 -10.37 12.17 -30.14
N SER A 438 -10.27 12.28 -31.47
CA SER A 438 -11.42 12.51 -32.36
C SER A 438 -12.46 11.39 -32.27
N GLU A 439 -12.08 10.17 -31.91
CA GLU A 439 -13.02 9.05 -31.76
C GLU A 439 -13.92 9.21 -30.54
N LEU A 440 -13.38 9.69 -29.40
CA LEU A 440 -14.21 10.04 -28.25
C LEU A 440 -15.11 11.23 -28.57
N ILE A 441 -14.58 12.24 -29.25
CA ILE A 441 -15.31 13.48 -29.55
C ILE A 441 -16.43 13.21 -30.56
N GLY A 442 -16.19 12.34 -31.53
CA GLY A 442 -17.18 11.85 -32.49
C GLY A 442 -18.17 10.84 -31.90
N TRP A 443 -17.97 10.37 -30.66
CA TRP A 443 -18.88 9.43 -30.03
C TRP A 443 -20.25 10.08 -29.79
N SER A 444 -21.28 9.45 -30.37
CA SER A 444 -22.66 9.91 -30.28
C SER A 444 -23.29 9.46 -28.97
N LEU A 445 -23.76 10.43 -28.18
CA LEU A 445 -24.49 10.20 -26.94
C LEU A 445 -25.92 10.72 -27.14
N PRO A 446 -26.95 9.96 -26.75
CA PRO A 446 -28.35 10.38 -26.93
C PRO A 446 -28.66 11.63 -26.10
N ILE A 447 -29.77 12.33 -26.33
CA ILE A 447 -30.24 13.40 -25.43
C ILE A 447 -30.76 12.76 -24.12
N VAL A 448 -30.79 13.51 -23.01
CA VAL A 448 -31.42 13.05 -21.77
C VAL A 448 -32.90 13.41 -21.79
N ASP A 449 -33.77 12.41 -21.84
CA ASP A 449 -35.23 12.56 -21.91
C ASP A 449 -35.90 12.57 -20.53
N LYS A 450 -35.30 11.89 -19.53
CA LYS A 450 -35.81 11.83 -18.16
C LYS A 450 -34.89 12.54 -17.17
N GLN A 451 -35.48 13.41 -16.35
CA GLN A 451 -34.82 14.17 -15.29
C GLN A 451 -35.39 13.77 -13.92
N GLU A 452 -34.96 12.62 -13.40
CA GLU A 452 -35.45 12.07 -12.13
C GLU A 452 -34.51 12.36 -10.95
N GLY A 453 -33.31 12.88 -11.23
CA GLY A 453 -32.31 13.23 -10.23
C GLY A 453 -32.78 14.37 -9.30
N THR A 454 -32.39 14.28 -8.03
CA THR A 454 -32.69 15.30 -7.01
C THR A 454 -31.46 16.14 -6.69
N LYS A 455 -31.63 17.47 -6.58
CA LYS A 455 -30.55 18.44 -6.30
C LYS A 455 -29.44 18.44 -7.37
N VAL A 456 -29.85 18.37 -8.63
CA VAL A 456 -28.97 18.27 -9.81
C VAL A 456 -29.12 19.46 -10.76
N GLU A 457 -29.75 20.55 -10.30
CA GLU A 457 -30.06 21.74 -11.10
C GLU A 457 -28.80 22.36 -11.75
N PRO A 458 -27.65 22.47 -11.05
CA PRO A 458 -26.41 22.95 -11.70
C PRO A 458 -25.94 22.05 -12.84
N LEU A 459 -26.16 20.73 -12.74
CA LEU A 459 -25.80 19.76 -13.77
C LEU A 459 -26.75 19.86 -14.97
N ILE A 460 -28.05 20.05 -14.72
CA ILE A 460 -29.06 20.27 -15.75
C ILE A 460 -28.73 21.52 -16.58
N THR A 461 -28.32 22.61 -15.94
CA THR A 461 -27.90 23.84 -16.65
C THR A 461 -26.75 23.56 -17.61
N LEU A 462 -25.71 22.84 -17.16
CA LEU A 462 -24.59 22.45 -18.02
C LEU A 462 -25.02 21.56 -19.19
N PHE A 463 -25.92 20.60 -18.96
CA PHE A 463 -26.42 19.74 -20.04
C PHE A 463 -27.21 20.53 -21.10
N LYS A 464 -27.98 21.55 -20.70
CA LYS A 464 -28.66 22.46 -21.62
C LYS A 464 -27.68 23.29 -22.44
N GLU A 465 -26.64 23.84 -21.81
CA GLU A 465 -25.57 24.59 -22.51
C GLU A 465 -24.87 23.73 -23.58
N LEU A 466 -24.76 22.43 -23.34
CA LEU A 466 -24.14 21.46 -24.25
C LEU A 466 -25.13 20.84 -25.26
N ASN A 467 -26.41 21.20 -25.21
CA ASN A 467 -27.49 20.66 -26.05
C ASN A 467 -27.73 19.14 -25.89
N TYR A 468 -27.67 18.64 -24.65
CA TYR A 468 -27.96 17.23 -24.31
C TYR A 468 -29.21 17.06 -23.42
N LEU A 469 -30.09 18.06 -23.38
CA LEU A 469 -31.36 18.07 -22.66
C LEU A 469 -32.49 18.67 -23.48
#